data_AF-A0AA45U051-F1
#
_entry.id   AF-A0AA45U051-F1
#
_cell.length_a   1.000
_cell.length_b   1.000
_cell.length_c   1.000
_cell.angle_alpha   90.00
_cell.angle_beta   90.00
_cell.angle_gamma   90.00
#
_symmetry.space_group_name_H-M   'P 1'
#
loop_
_entity.id
_entity.type
_entity.pdbx_description
1 polymer ?
#
loop_
_entity_poly.entity_id
_entity_poly.type
_entity_poly.pdbx_seq_one_letter_code
_entity_poly.pdbx_strand_id
1 'polypeptide(L)'
;MSSRAFRVFSALLLAVSGGLAGAADFTGPDSCKGCHPEAYDAWMKSKHARATETLAEGQKKDARCLSCHAPDQAEQQLAAVTCETCHGGGQYYSPSYVMKDPELARLVGLVDPSEKQCRTCHDASSPSLRPFDFKEALKAIDHWSAERARKQQTRADAAPSTPAPATAKK
;
A
#
# COMPACT_ATOMS: atom_id res chain seq x y z
N MET A 1 37.59 15.19 -63.17
CA MET A 1 36.18 14.75 -63.09
C MET A 1 35.78 14.48 -61.64
N SER A 2 34.66 15.07 -61.22
CA SER A 2 33.77 14.79 -60.06
C SER A 2 34.32 14.17 -58.77
N SER A 3 34.54 15.02 -57.76
CA SER A 3 34.55 14.63 -56.34
C SER A 3 33.11 14.44 -55.84
N ARG A 4 32.77 13.23 -55.37
CA ARG A 4 31.47 12.89 -54.80
C ARG A 4 31.35 13.46 -53.39
N ALA A 5 30.32 14.28 -53.18
CA ALA A 5 29.88 14.69 -51.85
C ALA A 5 29.16 13.51 -51.16
N PHE A 6 29.68 13.06 -50.02
CA PHE A 6 28.93 12.23 -49.07
C PHE A 6 28.80 13.01 -47.78
N ARG A 7 27.64 13.67 -47.61
CA ARG A 7 27.25 14.23 -46.32
C ARG A 7 26.80 13.08 -45.43
N VAL A 8 27.66 12.64 -44.53
CA VAL A 8 27.26 11.75 -43.43
C VAL A 8 26.55 12.61 -42.39
N PHE A 9 25.23 12.61 -42.43
CA PHE A 9 24.41 13.14 -41.34
C PHE A 9 24.46 12.11 -40.21
N SER A 10 25.34 12.31 -39.22
CA SER A 10 25.30 11.56 -37.98
C SER A 10 24.00 11.89 -37.24
N ALA A 11 23.03 10.99 -37.33
CA ALA A 11 21.86 11.00 -36.47
C ALA A 11 22.30 10.65 -35.04
N LEU A 12 22.44 11.68 -34.20
CA LEU A 12 22.65 11.53 -32.76
C LEU A 12 21.33 11.06 -32.14
N LEU A 13 21.17 9.74 -32.00
CA LEU A 13 20.11 9.13 -31.20
C LEU A 13 20.33 9.48 -29.73
N LEU A 14 19.68 10.54 -29.26
CA LEU A 14 19.46 10.82 -27.84
C LEU A 14 18.55 9.72 -27.28
N ALA A 15 19.15 8.67 -26.74
CA ALA A 15 18.48 7.73 -25.87
C ALA A 15 18.10 8.47 -24.58
N VAL A 16 16.86 8.97 -24.52
CA VAL A 16 16.23 9.41 -23.28
C VAL A 16 15.99 8.16 -22.45
N SER A 17 16.94 7.86 -21.55
CA SER A 17 16.73 6.93 -20.45
C SER A 17 15.72 7.56 -19.51
N GLY A 18 14.43 7.41 -19.82
CA GLY A 18 13.37 7.62 -18.84
C GLY A 18 13.66 6.68 -17.69
N GLY A 19 14.10 7.23 -16.55
CA GLY A 19 14.25 6.46 -15.33
C GLY A 19 12.92 5.78 -15.06
N LEU A 20 12.94 4.45 -15.00
CA LEU A 20 11.84 3.67 -14.46
C LEU A 20 11.55 4.28 -13.08
N ALA A 21 10.42 4.94 -12.93
CA ALA A 21 9.89 5.25 -11.62
C ALA A 21 9.67 3.88 -10.95
N GLY A 22 10.65 3.46 -10.14
CA GLY A 22 10.56 2.24 -9.37
C GLY A 22 9.32 2.30 -8.49
N ALA A 23 8.65 1.17 -8.31
CA ALA A 23 7.67 1.04 -7.24
C ALA A 23 8.31 1.51 -5.94
N ALA A 24 7.53 2.21 -5.11
CA ALA A 24 8.09 2.79 -3.90
C ALA A 24 8.63 1.69 -2.97
N ASP A 25 9.83 1.85 -2.41
CA ASP A 25 10.38 0.87 -1.47
C ASP A 25 9.52 0.78 -0.20
N PHE A 26 9.57 -0.39 0.40
CA PHE A 26 8.85 -0.70 1.60
C PHE A 26 9.67 -0.27 2.82
N THR A 27 8.98 0.23 3.83
CA THR A 27 9.56 0.67 5.11
C THR A 27 9.38 -0.38 6.20
N GLY A 28 8.55 -1.40 5.95
CA GLY A 28 8.25 -2.47 6.86
C GLY A 28 7.17 -2.11 7.90
N PRO A 29 6.43 -3.10 8.42
CA PRO A 29 5.30 -2.88 9.31
C PRO A 29 5.70 -2.20 10.64
N ASP A 30 6.92 -2.42 11.12
CA ASP A 30 7.43 -1.80 12.34
C ASP A 30 7.59 -0.28 12.22
N SER A 31 7.89 0.23 11.01
CA SER A 31 7.91 1.67 10.74
C SER A 31 6.49 2.26 10.84
N CYS A 32 5.48 1.52 10.36
CA CYS A 32 4.07 1.94 10.44
C CYS A 32 3.59 2.04 11.90
N LYS A 33 4.04 1.14 12.77
CA LYS A 33 3.69 1.10 14.21
C LYS A 33 3.94 2.43 14.93
N GLY A 34 4.97 3.17 14.54
CA GLY A 34 5.32 4.44 15.20
C GLY A 34 4.20 5.48 15.16
N CYS A 35 3.40 5.50 14.10
CA CYS A 35 2.26 6.41 13.94
C CYS A 35 0.90 5.71 14.04
N HIS A 36 0.85 4.40 13.77
CA HIS A 36 -0.36 3.59 13.72
C HIS A 36 -0.30 2.35 14.64
N PRO A 37 -0.12 2.53 15.96
CA PRO A 37 0.09 1.42 16.89
C PRO A 37 -1.12 0.49 16.97
N GLU A 38 -2.34 1.03 16.93
CA GLU A 38 -3.56 0.22 17.03
C GLU A 38 -3.81 -0.60 15.76
N ALA A 39 -3.56 -0.01 14.59
CA ALA A 39 -3.65 -0.70 13.32
C ALA A 39 -2.62 -1.84 13.23
N TYR A 40 -1.39 -1.58 13.69
CA TYR A 40 -0.35 -2.59 13.81
C TYR A 40 -0.78 -3.73 14.73
N ASP A 41 -1.34 -3.43 15.91
CA ASP A 41 -1.80 -4.45 16.85
C ASP A 41 -2.96 -5.29 16.29
N ALA A 42 -3.87 -4.68 15.53
CA ALA A 42 -4.93 -5.39 14.82
C ALA A 42 -4.35 -6.29 13.72
N TRP A 43 -3.40 -5.79 12.92
CA TRP A 43 -2.71 -6.56 11.89
C TRP A 43 -1.93 -7.75 12.47
N MET A 44 -1.17 -7.57 13.56
CA MET A 44 -0.45 -8.64 14.25
C MET A 44 -1.36 -9.79 14.75
N LYS A 45 -2.63 -9.47 15.01
CA LYS A 45 -3.66 -10.45 15.41
C LYS A 45 -4.29 -11.17 14.21
N SER A 46 -4.09 -10.66 13.00
CA SER A 46 -4.65 -11.21 11.78
C SER A 46 -3.88 -12.43 11.26
N LYS A 47 -4.50 -13.16 10.32
CA LYS A 47 -3.85 -14.26 9.59
C LYS A 47 -2.79 -13.76 8.60
N HIS A 48 -2.86 -12.51 8.15
CA HIS A 48 -1.89 -11.96 7.19
C HIS A 48 -0.51 -11.76 7.82
N ALA A 49 -0.44 -11.24 9.05
CA ALA A 49 0.81 -11.13 9.80
C ALA A 49 1.47 -12.50 10.07
N ARG A 50 0.68 -13.58 10.03
CA ARG A 50 1.09 -14.96 10.31
C ARG A 50 1.01 -15.86 9.08
N ALA A 51 0.93 -15.28 7.89
CA ALA A 51 0.62 -16.04 6.68
C ALA A 51 1.64 -17.17 6.45
N THR A 52 2.92 -16.95 6.73
CA THR A 52 3.96 -17.97 6.58
C THR A 52 3.89 -19.10 7.61
N GLU A 53 3.18 -18.93 8.74
CA GLU A 53 3.06 -19.95 9.79
C GLU A 53 2.24 -21.17 9.33
N THR A 54 1.36 -20.99 8.35
CA THR A 54 0.55 -22.08 7.81
C THR A 54 1.29 -22.95 6.78
N LEU A 55 2.51 -22.54 6.37
CA LEU A 55 3.30 -23.25 5.38
C LEU A 55 4.26 -24.26 6.03
N ALA A 56 4.39 -25.43 5.43
CA ALA A 56 5.46 -26.36 5.75
C ALA A 56 6.83 -25.82 5.28
N GLU A 57 7.93 -26.30 5.85
CA GLU A 57 9.29 -25.81 5.55
C GLU A 57 9.66 -25.86 4.06
N GLY A 58 9.21 -26.89 3.33
CA GLY A 58 9.41 -26.96 1.88
C GLY A 58 8.65 -25.87 1.11
N GLN A 59 7.45 -25.52 1.57
CA GLN A 59 6.59 -24.51 0.94
C GLN A 59 7.09 -23.09 1.19
N LYS A 60 7.77 -22.84 2.31
CA LYS A 60 8.41 -21.54 2.60
C LYS A 60 9.53 -21.16 1.62
N LYS A 61 9.89 -22.04 0.70
CA LYS A 61 10.87 -21.80 -0.38
C LYS A 61 10.24 -21.91 -1.78
N ASP A 62 8.96 -22.28 -1.88
CA ASP A 62 8.25 -22.37 -3.16
C ASP A 62 7.67 -21.01 -3.51
N ALA A 63 8.15 -20.41 -4.60
CA ALA A 63 7.69 -19.10 -5.07
C ALA A 63 6.18 -19.06 -5.33
N ARG A 64 5.54 -20.19 -5.66
CA ARG A 64 4.08 -20.26 -5.83
C ARG A 64 3.32 -20.14 -4.53
N CYS A 65 3.91 -20.57 -3.41
CA CYS A 65 3.32 -20.39 -2.08
C CYS A 65 3.62 -18.98 -1.57
N LEU A 66 4.85 -18.49 -1.78
CA LEU A 66 5.28 -17.18 -1.33
C LEU A 66 4.57 -16.03 -2.07
N SER A 67 4.11 -16.23 -3.31
CA SER A 67 3.32 -15.23 -4.03
C SER A 67 2.07 -14.73 -3.29
N CYS A 68 1.55 -15.51 -2.33
CA CYS A 68 0.43 -15.12 -1.48
C CYS A 68 0.81 -15.02 0.00
N HIS A 69 1.70 -15.89 0.48
CA HIS A 69 2.02 -15.97 1.91
C HIS A 69 3.15 -15.03 2.34
N ALA A 70 3.97 -14.54 1.42
CA ALA A 70 5.00 -13.53 1.66
C ALA A 70 5.34 -12.82 0.33
N PRO A 71 4.35 -12.12 -0.28
CA PRO A 71 4.45 -11.62 -1.66
C PRO A 71 5.61 -10.64 -1.85
N ASP A 72 6.01 -9.96 -0.79
CA ASP A 72 7.06 -8.93 -0.82
C ASP A 72 8.43 -9.48 -0.36
N GLN A 73 8.57 -10.79 -0.15
CA GLN A 73 9.80 -11.38 0.41
C GLN A 73 10.98 -11.32 -0.56
N ALA A 74 10.76 -11.56 -1.86
CA ALA A 74 11.85 -11.66 -2.83
C ALA A 74 12.45 -10.28 -3.15
N GLU A 75 11.62 -9.26 -3.28
CA GLU A 75 12.02 -7.91 -3.67
C GLU A 75 12.30 -7.00 -2.46
N GLN A 76 11.49 -7.10 -1.40
CA GLN A 76 11.54 -6.19 -0.26
C GLN A 76 12.08 -6.84 1.02
N GLN A 77 12.40 -8.15 0.99
CA GLN A 77 12.91 -8.91 2.15
C GLN A 77 11.95 -8.89 3.35
N LEU A 78 10.65 -8.75 3.08
CA LEU A 78 9.60 -8.75 4.08
C LEU A 78 8.88 -10.09 4.11
N ALA A 79 8.87 -10.72 5.28
CA ALA A 79 8.11 -11.93 5.51
C ALA A 79 6.62 -11.61 5.71
N ALA A 80 5.77 -12.60 5.41
CA ALA A 80 4.32 -12.52 5.57
C ALA A 80 3.64 -11.45 4.69
N VAL A 81 2.33 -11.29 4.84
CA VAL A 81 1.56 -10.21 4.22
C VAL A 81 1.56 -9.02 5.18
N THR A 82 2.12 -7.90 4.75
CA THR A 82 2.35 -6.72 5.58
C THR A 82 1.41 -5.57 5.23
N CYS A 83 1.55 -4.42 5.90
CA CYS A 83 0.76 -3.21 5.64
C CYS A 83 0.85 -2.79 4.17
N GLU A 84 2.07 -2.82 3.63
CA GLU A 84 2.42 -2.27 2.33
C GLU A 84 2.01 -3.22 1.18
N THR A 85 1.76 -4.51 1.47
CA THR A 85 1.13 -5.45 0.52
C THR A 85 -0.26 -4.96 0.07
N CYS A 86 -0.99 -4.27 0.96
CA CYS A 86 -2.30 -3.70 0.66
C CYS A 86 -2.21 -2.20 0.31
N HIS A 87 -1.36 -1.46 1.01
CA HIS A 87 -1.30 0.01 0.95
C HIS A 87 -0.21 0.59 0.05
N GLY A 88 0.57 -0.25 -0.64
CA GLY A 88 1.73 0.18 -1.42
C GLY A 88 2.92 0.56 -0.55
N GLY A 89 4.10 0.76 -1.15
CA GLY A 89 5.34 1.06 -0.44
C GLY A 89 5.32 2.42 0.28
N GLY A 90 5.69 2.41 1.56
CA GLY A 90 5.57 3.53 2.49
C GLY A 90 6.67 4.58 2.41
N GLN A 91 7.71 4.40 1.58
CA GLN A 91 8.85 5.34 1.57
C GLN A 91 8.46 6.80 1.36
N TYR A 92 7.41 7.08 0.57
CA TYR A 92 7.03 8.45 0.24
C TYR A 92 5.84 8.97 1.03
N TYR A 93 4.97 8.10 1.56
CA TYR A 93 3.81 8.53 2.35
C TYR A 93 4.01 8.41 3.87
N SER A 94 5.08 7.76 4.34
CA SER A 94 5.42 7.69 5.76
C SER A 94 5.87 9.01 6.41
N PRO A 95 6.45 10.00 5.70
CA PRO A 95 6.77 11.29 6.32
C PRO A 95 5.52 11.99 6.85
N SER A 96 5.59 12.47 8.09
CA SER A 96 4.41 13.00 8.80
C SER A 96 3.69 14.15 8.09
N TYR A 97 4.40 14.96 7.31
CA TYR A 97 3.81 16.05 6.53
C TYR A 97 3.03 15.54 5.30
N VAL A 98 3.42 14.40 4.72
CA VAL A 98 2.68 13.73 3.63
C VAL A 98 1.48 12.99 4.20
N MET A 99 1.68 12.19 5.25
CA MET A 99 0.65 11.34 5.85
C MET A 99 -0.59 12.14 6.34
N LYS A 100 -0.39 13.40 6.73
CA LYS A 100 -1.47 14.29 7.16
C LYS A 100 -2.33 14.85 6.03
N ASP A 101 -1.86 14.73 4.78
CA ASP A 101 -2.56 15.14 3.57
C ASP A 101 -2.97 13.89 2.76
N PRO A 102 -4.26 13.49 2.80
CA PRO A 102 -4.70 12.27 2.12
C PRO A 102 -4.59 12.33 0.59
N GLU A 103 -4.61 13.52 -0.02
CA GLU A 103 -4.47 13.65 -1.47
C GLU A 103 -3.00 13.47 -1.86
N LEU A 104 -2.10 14.14 -1.12
CA LEU A 104 -0.66 14.00 -1.33
C LEU A 104 -0.19 12.57 -1.07
N ALA A 105 -0.65 11.92 0.01
CA ALA A 105 -0.28 10.54 0.32
C ALA A 105 -0.65 9.58 -0.82
N ARG A 106 -1.85 9.72 -1.41
CA ARG A 106 -2.27 8.92 -2.57
C ARG A 106 -1.45 9.23 -3.81
N LEU A 107 -1.18 10.51 -4.05
CA LEU A 107 -0.38 10.95 -5.20
C LEU A 107 1.02 10.34 -5.20
N VAL A 108 1.60 10.11 -4.02
CA VAL A 108 2.96 9.56 -3.87
C VAL A 108 3.00 8.07 -3.58
N GLY A 109 1.88 7.36 -3.68
CA GLY A 109 1.86 5.89 -3.71
C GLY A 109 1.03 5.19 -2.63
N LEU A 110 0.33 5.90 -1.74
CA LEU A 110 -0.63 5.25 -0.84
C LEU A 110 -1.80 4.66 -1.65
N VAL A 111 -2.04 3.37 -1.47
CA VAL A 111 -3.13 2.64 -2.12
C VAL A 111 -4.28 2.44 -1.13
N ASP A 112 -5.49 2.78 -1.56
CA ASP A 112 -6.72 2.33 -0.93
C ASP A 112 -7.08 0.93 -1.49
N PRO A 113 -7.02 -0.16 -0.68
CA PRO A 113 -7.17 -1.51 -1.19
C PRO A 113 -8.56 -1.73 -1.80
N SER A 114 -8.60 -2.34 -2.99
CA SER A 114 -9.83 -2.74 -3.66
C SER A 114 -10.06 -4.25 -3.59
N GLU A 115 -11.27 -4.71 -3.92
CA GLU A 115 -11.55 -6.14 -4.05
C GLU A 115 -10.58 -6.84 -5.02
N LYS A 116 -10.19 -6.17 -6.11
CA LYS A 116 -9.21 -6.67 -7.05
C LYS A 116 -7.86 -6.96 -6.38
N GLN A 117 -7.41 -6.08 -5.47
CA GLN A 117 -6.18 -6.28 -4.71
C GLN A 117 -6.28 -7.54 -3.84
N CYS A 118 -7.41 -7.75 -3.15
CA CYS A 118 -7.62 -8.94 -2.34
C CYS A 118 -7.63 -10.23 -3.17
N ARG A 119 -8.20 -10.17 -4.37
CA ARG A 119 -8.29 -11.30 -5.30
C ARG A 119 -6.97 -11.64 -6.00
N THR A 120 -5.89 -10.89 -5.78
CA THR A 120 -4.55 -11.31 -6.23
C THR A 120 -4.09 -12.60 -5.55
N CYS A 121 -4.53 -12.83 -4.31
CA CYS A 121 -4.26 -14.04 -3.54
C CYS A 121 -5.54 -14.85 -3.29
N HIS A 122 -6.68 -14.19 -3.16
CA HIS A 122 -7.98 -14.83 -2.92
C HIS A 122 -8.76 -15.08 -4.22
N ASP A 123 -8.18 -15.87 -5.10
CA ASP A 123 -8.81 -16.33 -6.34
C ASP A 123 -9.13 -17.84 -6.30
N ALA A 124 -9.52 -18.39 -7.45
CA ALA A 124 -9.84 -19.80 -7.62
C ALA A 124 -8.62 -20.74 -7.55
N SER A 125 -7.40 -20.21 -7.65
CA SER A 125 -6.16 -20.97 -7.55
C SER A 125 -5.71 -21.19 -6.10
N SER A 126 -6.20 -20.36 -5.16
CA SER A 126 -5.94 -20.53 -3.74
C SER A 126 -6.66 -21.78 -3.20
N PRO A 127 -5.98 -22.67 -2.46
CA PRO A 127 -6.57 -23.88 -1.88
C PRO A 127 -7.47 -23.54 -0.67
N SER A 128 -8.66 -23.02 -0.93
CA SER A 128 -9.67 -22.72 0.10
C SER A 128 -10.90 -23.61 -0.04
N LEU A 129 -11.36 -24.17 1.08
CA LEU A 129 -12.60 -24.96 1.14
C LEU A 129 -13.86 -24.09 1.05
N ARG A 130 -13.74 -22.78 1.26
CA ARG A 130 -14.87 -21.83 1.19
C ARG A 130 -14.59 -20.76 0.14
N PRO A 131 -15.60 -20.36 -0.65
CA PRO A 131 -15.49 -19.22 -1.55
C PRO A 131 -15.07 -17.96 -0.79
N PHE A 132 -14.25 -17.12 -1.44
CA PHE A 132 -13.88 -15.83 -0.90
C PHE A 132 -15.05 -14.84 -1.01
N ASP A 133 -15.52 -14.35 0.14
CA ASP A 133 -16.45 -13.23 0.24
C ASP A 133 -15.66 -11.98 0.67
N PHE A 134 -15.56 -11.01 -0.23
CA PHE A 134 -14.77 -9.80 0.00
C PHE A 134 -15.32 -8.96 1.16
N LYS A 135 -16.65 -8.84 1.28
CA LYS A 135 -17.28 -7.99 2.29
C LYS A 135 -17.07 -8.55 3.70
N GLU A 136 -17.21 -9.87 3.87
CA GLU A 136 -16.96 -10.52 5.15
C GLU A 136 -15.46 -10.57 5.48
N ALA A 137 -14.59 -10.80 4.50
CA ALA A 137 -13.15 -10.78 4.70
C ALA A 137 -12.64 -9.39 5.11
N LEU A 138 -13.20 -8.32 4.53
CA LEU A 138 -12.82 -6.94 4.87
C LEU A 138 -13.12 -6.61 6.34
N LYS A 139 -14.22 -7.13 6.89
CA LYS A 139 -14.53 -6.97 8.33
C LYS A 139 -13.49 -7.66 9.22
N ALA A 140 -12.98 -8.82 8.79
CA ALA A 140 -12.00 -9.59 9.57
C ALA A 140 -10.61 -8.94 9.61
N ILE A 141 -10.31 -8.02 8.70
CA ILE A 141 -9.05 -7.26 8.65
C ILE A 141 -9.23 -5.80 9.09
N ASP A 142 -10.40 -5.40 9.60
CA ASP A 142 -10.62 -4.03 10.05
C ASP A 142 -9.58 -3.65 11.14
N HIS A 143 -8.78 -2.65 10.82
CA HIS A 143 -7.68 -2.15 11.64
C HIS A 143 -7.74 -0.62 11.79
N TRP A 144 -8.90 -0.01 11.48
CA TRP A 144 -8.99 1.44 11.38
C TRP A 144 -10.35 2.03 11.80
N SER A 145 -11.45 1.29 11.71
CA SER A 145 -12.78 1.84 11.95
C SER A 145 -12.96 2.35 13.38
N ALA A 146 -12.49 1.58 14.37
CA ALA A 146 -12.56 1.97 15.78
C ALA A 146 -11.74 3.24 16.07
N GLU A 147 -10.52 3.33 15.54
CA GLU A 147 -9.66 4.50 15.72
C GLU A 147 -10.27 5.75 15.07
N ARG A 148 -10.76 5.64 13.82
CA ARG A 148 -11.42 6.75 13.12
C ARG A 148 -12.65 7.24 13.87
N ALA A 149 -13.49 6.34 14.35
CA ALA A 149 -14.68 6.70 15.11
C ALA A 149 -14.31 7.52 16.36
N ARG A 150 -13.29 7.09 17.12
CA ARG A 150 -12.81 7.85 18.29
C ARG A 150 -12.24 9.21 17.90
N LYS A 151 -11.38 9.29 16.88
CA LYS A 151 -10.84 10.59 16.43
C LYS A 151 -11.94 11.54 15.93
N GLN A 152 -12.97 11.02 15.25
CA GLN A 152 -14.11 11.81 14.80
C GLN A 152 -14.89 12.37 15.99
N GLN A 153 -15.11 11.55 17.02
CA GLN A 153 -15.75 11.99 18.26
C GLN A 153 -14.91 13.07 18.95
N THR A 154 -13.60 12.85 19.14
CA THR A 154 -12.70 13.84 19.75
C THR A 154 -12.70 15.18 18.99
N ARG A 155 -12.76 15.15 17.64
CA ARG A 155 -12.87 16.36 16.82
C ARG A 155 -14.21 17.07 17.00
N ALA A 156 -15.30 16.32 17.11
CA ALA A 156 -16.62 16.87 17.37
C ALA A 156 -16.71 17.52 18.76
N ASP A 157 -16.12 16.87 19.78
CA ASP A 157 -16.08 17.38 21.15
C ASP A 157 -15.21 18.64 21.28
N ALA A 158 -14.17 18.77 20.44
CA ALA A 158 -13.28 19.93 20.40
C ALA A 158 -13.80 21.08 19.52
N ALA A 159 -14.87 20.88 18.75
CA ALA A 159 -15.43 21.92 17.89
C ALA A 159 -16.14 22.99 18.72
N PRO A 160 -15.89 24.30 18.48
CA PRO A 160 -16.56 25.36 19.22
C PRO A 160 -18.08 25.31 19.01
N SER A 161 -18.84 25.39 20.11
CA SER A 161 -20.29 25.17 20.16
C SER A 161 -21.15 26.33 19.65
N THR A 162 -20.54 27.37 19.07
CA THR A 162 -21.26 28.55 18.56
C THR A 162 -21.04 28.72 17.06
N PRO A 163 -22.09 28.66 16.22
CA PRO A 163 -21.97 29.07 14.83
C PRO A 163 -21.59 30.55 14.77
N ALA A 164 -20.63 30.91 13.91
CA ALA A 164 -20.24 32.29 13.69
C ALA A 164 -21.49 33.11 13.28
N PRO A 165 -21.71 34.31 13.85
CA PRO A 165 -22.87 35.12 13.50
C PRO A 165 -22.85 35.42 12.00
N ALA A 166 -23.94 35.08 11.32
CA ALA A 166 -24.11 35.34 9.90
C ALA A 166 -23.99 36.84 9.66
N THR A 167 -22.93 37.27 8.97
CA THR A 167 -22.82 38.64 8.49
C THR A 167 -23.88 38.87 7.42
N ALA A 168 -24.99 39.50 7.81
CA ALA A 168 -26.00 39.98 6.89
C ALA A 168 -25.37 41.03 5.96
N LYS A 169 -25.19 40.69 4.68
CA LYS A 169 -24.88 41.66 3.63
C LYS A 169 -26.10 42.57 3.46
N LYS A 170 -25.90 43.87 3.69
CA LYS A 170 -26.78 44.93 3.19
C LYS A 170 -26.48 45.21 1.73
#